data_AF-A0A382WIU3-F1
#
_entry.id   AF-A0A382WIU3-F1
#
_cell.length_a   1.000
_cell.length_b   1.000
_cell.length_c   1.000
_cell.angle_alpha   90.00
_cell.angle_beta   90.00
_cell.angle_gamma   90.00
#
_symmetry.space_group_name_H-M   'P 1'
#
loop_
_entity.id
_entity.type
_entity.pdbx_description
1 polymer ?
#
loop_
_entity_poly.entity_id
_entity_poly.type
_entity_poly.pdbx_seq_one_letter_code
_entity_poly.pdbx_strand_id
1 'polypeptide(L)'
;MEDKPLKILHGIIAVIVFSSLIISQSYSADDSKKLDVSESTFKCLSALAASGRFFVDNILGDLDATLAVANSKSGGNYPPGSLLTLVPNEAMIKHQQGWNPATNDWEFFLLDLSEEGTSILTRGGAEVASPSGSCFGCHQLARSEWDLVCGVDHGCAPIAFTLEQIRSAQAMDPRCTNEN
;
A
#
# COMPACT_ATOMS: atom_id res chain seq x y z
N MET A 1 57.59 31.15 -47.03
CA MET A 1 58.16 29.98 -47.71
C MET A 1 58.83 29.12 -46.64
N GLU A 2 58.02 28.57 -45.72
CA GLU A 2 57.35 27.25 -45.82
C GLU A 2 58.40 26.12 -45.73
N ASP A 3 58.29 25.06 -44.95
CA ASP A 3 57.37 24.62 -43.90
C ASP A 3 58.11 23.45 -43.21
N LYS A 4 57.92 23.24 -41.91
CA LYS A 4 58.38 22.03 -41.21
C LYS A 4 57.16 21.28 -40.69
N PRO A 5 57.02 19.97 -40.95
CA PRO A 5 55.78 19.26 -40.67
C PRO A 5 55.66 18.96 -39.17
N LEU A 6 54.67 19.58 -38.53
CA LEU A 6 54.25 19.20 -37.18
C LEU A 6 53.29 18.00 -37.30
N LYS A 7 53.74 16.89 -36.73
CA LYS A 7 53.06 15.58 -36.73
C LYS A 7 51.70 15.69 -36.05
N ILE A 8 50.65 15.33 -36.80
CA ILE A 8 49.31 15.12 -36.29
C ILE A 8 49.34 13.88 -35.39
N LEU A 9 49.45 14.10 -34.09
CA LEU A 9 49.21 13.07 -33.09
C LEU A 9 47.71 12.78 -33.09
N HIS A 10 47.33 11.67 -33.71
CA HIS A 10 45.97 11.15 -33.70
C HIS A 10 45.61 10.72 -32.28
N GLY A 11 45.11 11.65 -31.48
CA GLY A 11 44.38 11.33 -30.26
C GLY A 11 43.03 10.74 -30.67
N ILE A 12 42.95 9.42 -30.71
CA ILE A 12 41.66 8.71 -30.74
C ILE A 12 41.01 8.99 -29.39
N ILE A 13 40.23 10.07 -29.30
CA ILE A 13 39.25 10.24 -28.24
C ILE A 13 38.14 9.25 -28.59
N ALA A 14 38.28 8.02 -28.10
CA ALA A 14 37.18 7.08 -28.05
C ALA A 14 36.15 7.65 -27.06
N VAL A 15 35.19 8.40 -27.59
CA VAL A 15 33.97 8.76 -26.86
C VAL A 15 33.18 7.46 -26.70
N ILE A 16 33.46 6.74 -25.62
CA ILE A 16 32.63 5.60 -25.20
C ILE A 16 31.33 6.23 -24.67
N VAL A 17 30.35 6.34 -25.56
CA VAL A 17 28.97 6.62 -25.18
C VAL A 17 28.50 5.38 -24.40
N PHE A 18 28.67 5.39 -23.08
CA PHE A 18 27.95 4.48 -22.19
C PHE A 18 26.48 4.89 -22.26
N SER A 19 25.77 4.40 -23.28
CA SER A 19 24.32 4.37 -23.28
C SER A 19 23.91 3.56 -22.05
N SER A 20 23.62 4.28 -20.97
CA SER A 20 23.01 3.72 -19.78
C SER A 20 21.62 3.26 -20.20
N LEU A 21 21.48 1.98 -20.54
CA LEU A 21 20.17 1.34 -20.55
C LEU A 21 19.66 1.48 -19.11
N ILE A 22 18.77 2.44 -18.89
CA ILE A 22 17.91 2.43 -17.72
C ILE A 22 17.02 1.20 -17.93
N ILE A 23 17.43 0.06 -17.37
CA ILE A 23 16.55 -1.09 -17.24
C ILE A 23 15.50 -0.63 -16.24
N SER A 24 14.33 -0.23 -16.74
CA SER A 24 13.15 -0.05 -15.91
C SER A 24 12.92 -1.37 -15.19
N GLN A 25 13.27 -1.44 -13.90
CA GLN A 25 12.94 -2.58 -13.07
C GLN A 25 11.43 -2.56 -12.90
N SER A 26 10.74 -3.37 -13.70
CA SER A 26 9.33 -3.67 -13.51
C SER A 26 9.20 -4.38 -12.17
N TYR A 27 8.82 -3.66 -11.11
CA TYR A 27 8.46 -4.25 -9.83
C TYR A 27 7.13 -5.00 -10.01
N SER A 28 7.22 -6.22 -10.54
CA SER A 28 6.10 -7.13 -10.66
C SER A 28 5.94 -7.88 -9.36
N ALA A 29 4.69 -8.08 -8.94
CA ALA A 29 4.40 -8.87 -7.75
C ALA A 29 4.82 -10.34 -7.93
N ASP A 30 5.34 -10.97 -6.88
CA ASP A 30 5.66 -12.40 -6.86
C ASP A 30 4.41 -13.21 -6.47
N ASP A 31 3.72 -13.78 -7.46
CA ASP A 31 2.51 -14.56 -7.24
C ASP A 31 2.69 -15.74 -6.27
N SER A 32 3.91 -16.27 -6.08
CA SER A 32 4.18 -17.34 -5.10
C SER A 32 4.10 -16.86 -3.65
N LYS A 33 4.14 -15.55 -3.43
CA LYS A 33 4.04 -14.86 -2.14
C LYS A 33 2.66 -14.22 -1.91
N LYS A 34 1.79 -14.28 -2.92
CA LYS A 34 0.44 -13.75 -2.82
C LYS A 34 -0.40 -14.63 -1.90
N LEU A 35 -1.15 -13.99 -1.02
CA LEU A 35 -2.16 -14.64 -0.19
C LEU A 35 -3.46 -14.72 -0.97
N ASP A 36 -4.21 -15.81 -0.79
CA ASP A 36 -5.57 -15.89 -1.32
C ASP A 36 -6.47 -14.94 -0.52
N VAL A 37 -7.11 -14.03 -1.23
CA VAL A 37 -8.03 -13.04 -0.67
C VAL A 37 -9.27 -13.06 -1.54
N SER A 38 -10.40 -13.40 -0.94
CA SER A 38 -11.71 -13.38 -1.58
C SER A 38 -12.56 -12.26 -1.00
N GLU A 39 -13.70 -11.97 -1.63
CA GLU A 39 -14.67 -10.99 -1.13
C GLU A 39 -15.14 -11.30 0.30
N SER A 40 -15.24 -12.58 0.67
CA SER A 40 -15.63 -13.01 2.02
C SER A 40 -14.63 -12.64 3.12
N THR A 41 -13.41 -12.27 2.75
CA THR A 41 -12.41 -11.74 3.69
C THR A 41 -12.86 -10.41 4.29
N PHE A 42 -13.61 -9.60 3.54
CA PHE A 42 -14.04 -8.27 3.94
C PHE A 42 -15.38 -8.34 4.68
N LYS A 43 -15.28 -8.57 5.99
CA LYS A 43 -16.44 -8.60 6.89
C LYS A 43 -16.92 -7.19 7.22
N CYS A 44 -18.07 -7.12 7.86
CA CYS A 44 -18.58 -5.90 8.47
C CYS A 44 -17.58 -5.34 9.50
N LEU A 45 -17.47 -4.02 9.62
CA LEU A 45 -16.49 -3.38 10.50
C LEU A 45 -16.60 -3.79 11.97
N SER A 46 -17.81 -4.07 12.48
CA SER A 46 -18.02 -4.50 13.87
C SER A 46 -17.45 -5.88 14.18
N ALA A 47 -17.18 -6.70 13.17
CA ALA A 47 -16.52 -7.99 13.32
C ALA A 47 -14.98 -7.91 13.37
N LEU A 48 -14.42 -6.72 13.14
CA LEU A 48 -12.98 -6.47 13.15
C LEU A 48 -12.53 -5.85 14.48
N ALA A 49 -11.26 -6.00 14.84
CA ALA A 49 -10.71 -5.39 16.03
C ALA A 49 -10.45 -3.89 15.82
N ALA A 50 -10.97 -3.03 16.70
CA ALA A 50 -10.70 -1.60 16.63
C ALA A 50 -9.27 -1.27 17.10
N SER A 51 -8.56 -0.43 16.34
CA SER A 51 -7.23 0.10 16.69
C SER A 51 -7.21 1.62 16.47
N GLY A 52 -7.62 2.37 17.50
CA GLY A 52 -7.69 3.82 17.45
C GLY A 52 -8.76 4.33 16.49
N ARG A 53 -8.39 4.60 15.23
CA ARG A 53 -9.29 5.18 14.21
C ARG A 53 -9.62 4.23 13.07
N PHE A 54 -8.91 3.13 12.96
CA PHE A 54 -9.10 2.12 11.92
C PHE A 54 -9.39 0.77 12.58
N PHE A 55 -9.79 -0.20 11.77
CA PHE A 55 -10.07 -1.56 12.18
C PHE A 55 -9.06 -2.51 11.57
N VAL A 56 -8.80 -3.61 12.28
CA VAL A 56 -7.84 -4.63 11.88
C VAL A 56 -8.39 -6.05 12.02
N ASP A 57 -7.91 -6.94 11.18
CA ASP A 57 -8.00 -8.41 11.33
C ASP A 57 -6.66 -9.01 10.85
N ASN A 58 -6.51 -10.32 10.92
CA ASN A 58 -5.44 -11.04 10.24
C ASN A 58 -6.00 -12.29 9.54
N ILE A 59 -5.91 -12.34 8.22
CA ILE A 59 -6.51 -13.42 7.42
C ILE A 59 -5.79 -14.77 7.60
N LEU A 60 -4.61 -14.78 8.21
CA LEU A 60 -3.87 -15.98 8.61
C LEU A 60 -4.08 -16.33 10.10
N GLY A 61 -4.87 -15.55 10.83
CA GLY A 61 -5.25 -15.78 12.22
C GLY A 61 -4.34 -15.14 13.27
N ASP A 62 -3.27 -14.44 12.87
CA ASP A 62 -2.34 -13.78 13.80
C ASP A 62 -2.78 -12.34 14.15
N LEU A 63 -3.99 -12.23 14.72
CA LEU A 63 -4.58 -10.94 15.08
C LEU A 63 -3.75 -10.21 16.15
N ASP A 64 -3.20 -10.94 17.12
CA ASP A 64 -2.42 -10.37 18.22
C ASP A 64 -1.15 -9.66 17.71
N ALA A 65 -0.43 -10.24 16.74
CA ALA A 65 0.73 -9.59 16.15
C ALA A 65 0.34 -8.37 15.31
N THR A 66 -0.78 -8.42 14.57
CA THR A 66 -1.31 -7.27 13.85
C THR A 66 -1.66 -6.13 14.82
N LEU A 67 -2.35 -6.43 15.92
CA LEU A 67 -2.70 -5.44 16.96
C LEU A 67 -1.47 -4.88 17.68
N ALA A 68 -0.43 -5.69 17.91
CA ALA A 68 0.80 -5.24 18.53
C ALA A 68 1.47 -4.11 17.71
N VAL A 69 1.49 -4.25 16.38
CA VAL A 69 2.02 -3.23 15.48
C VAL A 69 1.05 -2.05 15.35
N ALA A 70 -0.24 -2.31 15.18
CA ALA A 70 -1.27 -1.28 15.04
C ALA A 70 -1.37 -0.31 16.22
N ASN A 71 -1.07 -0.80 17.43
CA ASN A 71 -1.08 -0.02 18.67
C ASN A 71 0.32 0.46 19.10
N SER A 72 1.36 0.21 18.30
CA SER A 72 2.74 0.60 18.62
C SER A 72 2.91 2.12 18.58
N LYS A 73 3.58 2.66 19.60
CA LYS A 73 3.95 4.10 19.65
C LYS A 73 5.18 4.44 18.80
N SER A 74 5.91 3.43 18.36
CA SER A 74 7.15 3.58 17.58
C SER A 74 7.06 2.91 16.20
N GLY A 75 5.86 2.48 15.80
CA GLY A 75 5.63 1.72 14.59
C GLY A 75 6.16 0.29 14.64
N GLY A 76 6.33 -0.32 13.47
CA GLY A 76 6.73 -1.71 13.27
C GLY A 76 6.26 -2.23 11.92
N ASN A 77 6.77 -3.41 11.54
CA ASN A 77 6.32 -4.10 10.32
C ASN A 77 5.12 -4.98 10.64
N TYR A 78 4.03 -4.81 9.90
CA TYR A 78 2.86 -5.66 10.02
C TYR A 78 3.17 -7.09 9.56
N PRO A 79 2.71 -8.12 10.29
CA PRO A 79 2.89 -9.51 9.87
C PRO A 79 2.07 -9.81 8.61
N PRO A 80 2.47 -10.79 7.79
CA PRO A 80 1.64 -11.31 6.71
C PRO A 80 0.23 -11.63 7.20
N GLY A 81 -0.75 -11.35 6.34
CA GLY A 81 -2.17 -11.53 6.60
C GLY A 81 -2.86 -10.35 7.28
N SER A 82 -2.12 -9.36 7.77
CA SER A 82 -2.72 -8.16 8.36
C SER A 82 -3.68 -7.49 7.38
N LEU A 83 -4.92 -7.27 7.83
CA LEU A 83 -5.95 -6.52 7.12
C LEU A 83 -6.22 -5.23 7.88
N LEU A 84 -6.16 -4.10 7.19
CA LEU A 84 -6.46 -2.77 7.75
C LEU A 84 -7.54 -2.08 6.93
N THR A 85 -8.44 -1.38 7.62
CA THR A 85 -9.47 -0.55 6.98
C THR A 85 -9.79 0.69 7.82
N LEU A 86 -9.74 1.87 7.21
CA LEU A 86 -10.14 3.12 7.84
C LEU A 86 -11.61 3.44 7.55
N VAL A 87 -12.08 3.19 6.33
CA VAL A 87 -13.45 3.37 5.88
C VAL A 87 -13.94 2.07 5.22
N PRO A 88 -15.23 1.71 5.33
CA PRO A 88 -15.69 0.37 4.96
C PRO A 88 -15.33 -0.07 3.53
N ASN A 89 -15.29 0.87 2.59
CA ASN A 89 -15.13 0.63 1.17
C ASN A 89 -13.66 0.62 0.69
N GLU A 90 -12.70 0.77 1.60
CA GLU A 90 -11.27 0.68 1.30
C GLU A 90 -10.56 -0.21 2.31
N ALA A 91 -9.66 -1.06 1.84
CA ALA A 91 -8.86 -1.94 2.70
C ALA A 91 -7.45 -2.12 2.13
N MET A 92 -6.54 -2.56 2.99
CA MET A 92 -5.22 -3.03 2.59
C MET A 92 -4.86 -4.33 3.30
N ILE A 93 -4.24 -5.26 2.58
CA ILE A 93 -3.80 -6.56 3.10
C ILE A 93 -2.30 -6.73 2.88
N LYS A 94 -1.61 -7.16 3.93
CA LYS A 94 -0.18 -7.49 3.89
C LYS A 94 0.01 -8.91 3.37
N HIS A 95 0.70 -9.08 2.25
CA HIS A 95 1.06 -10.39 1.72
C HIS A 95 2.33 -10.96 2.38
N GLN A 96 2.80 -12.10 1.89
CA GLN A 96 4.07 -12.67 2.35
C GLN A 96 5.22 -11.73 1.99
N GLN A 97 6.27 -11.76 2.82
CA GLN A 97 7.46 -10.95 2.61
C GLN A 97 8.03 -11.18 1.21
N GLY A 98 8.25 -10.08 0.48
CA GLY A 98 8.80 -10.09 -0.89
C GLY A 98 7.76 -10.27 -2.00
N TRP A 99 6.45 -10.25 -1.68
CA TRP A 99 5.38 -10.21 -2.67
C TRP A 99 5.46 -8.97 -3.56
N ASN A 100 5.63 -7.78 -2.99
CA ASN A 100 5.72 -6.55 -3.77
C ASN A 100 6.66 -5.53 -3.11
N PRO A 101 7.88 -5.35 -3.63
CA PRO A 101 8.85 -4.43 -3.03
C PRO A 101 8.44 -2.97 -3.14
N ALA A 102 7.61 -2.59 -4.11
CA ALA A 102 7.16 -1.21 -4.27
C ALA A 102 6.21 -0.80 -3.14
N THR A 103 5.32 -1.71 -2.74
CA THR A 103 4.29 -1.44 -1.73
C THR A 103 4.61 -2.05 -0.37
N ASN A 104 5.87 -2.43 -0.12
CA ASN A 104 6.26 -3.18 1.08
C ASN A 104 5.27 -4.33 1.39
N ASP A 105 4.94 -5.11 0.38
CA ASP A 105 4.03 -6.25 0.43
C ASP A 105 2.54 -5.93 0.69
N TRP A 106 2.13 -4.66 0.66
CA TRP A 106 0.72 -4.27 0.80
C TRP A 106 -0.04 -4.29 -0.53
N GLU A 107 -1.16 -5.00 -0.58
CA GLU A 107 -2.17 -4.86 -1.64
C GLU A 107 -3.28 -3.93 -1.16
N PHE A 108 -3.72 -3.02 -2.02
CA PHE A 108 -4.82 -2.09 -1.77
C PHE A 108 -6.09 -2.57 -2.45
N PHE A 109 -7.24 -2.29 -1.84
CA PHE A 109 -8.55 -2.72 -2.31
C PHE A 109 -9.53 -1.56 -2.28
N LEU A 110 -10.26 -1.39 -3.38
CA LEU A 110 -11.48 -0.60 -3.43
C LEU A 110 -12.66 -1.57 -3.51
N LEU A 111 -13.61 -1.38 -2.62
CA LEU A 111 -14.72 -2.30 -2.38
C LEU A 111 -16.04 -1.62 -2.69
N ASP A 112 -16.98 -2.40 -3.22
CA ASP A 112 -18.40 -2.06 -3.26
C ASP A 112 -19.12 -2.87 -2.18
N LEU A 113 -20.05 -2.23 -1.47
CA LEU A 113 -20.66 -2.80 -0.28
C LEU A 113 -22.17 -2.80 -0.41
N SER A 114 -22.78 -3.91 -0.01
CA SER A 114 -24.23 -4.04 0.16
C SER A 114 -24.54 -4.77 1.46
N GLU A 115 -25.82 -4.89 1.80
CA GLU A 115 -26.25 -5.70 2.95
C GLU A 115 -25.89 -7.18 2.75
N GLU A 116 -25.84 -7.66 1.51
CA GLU A 116 -25.52 -9.04 1.15
C GLU A 116 -24.02 -9.37 1.23
N GLY A 117 -23.14 -8.35 1.23
CA GLY A 117 -21.70 -8.58 1.36
C GLY A 117 -20.83 -7.52 0.70
N THR A 118 -19.72 -7.98 0.12
CA THR A 118 -18.69 -7.12 -0.48
C THR A 118 -18.39 -7.60 -1.90
N SER A 119 -18.16 -6.68 -2.82
CA SER A 119 -17.55 -6.94 -4.13
C SER A 119 -16.22 -6.19 -4.26
N ILE A 120 -15.21 -6.81 -4.89
CA ILE A 120 -13.94 -6.12 -5.15
C ILE A 120 -14.07 -5.35 -6.47
N LEU A 121 -14.10 -4.02 -6.40
CA LEU A 121 -14.10 -3.16 -7.60
C LEU A 121 -12.72 -3.13 -8.25
N THR A 122 -11.68 -2.97 -7.45
CA THR A 122 -10.29 -3.04 -7.89
C THR A 122 -9.38 -3.46 -6.75
N ARG A 123 -8.28 -4.12 -7.09
CA ARG A 123 -7.21 -4.51 -6.16
C ARG A 123 -5.87 -4.51 -6.87
N GLY A 124 -4.78 -4.34 -6.12
CA GLY A 124 -3.44 -4.32 -6.68
C GLY A 124 -2.43 -3.55 -5.82
N GLY A 125 -1.30 -3.23 -6.43
CA GLY A 125 -0.21 -2.50 -5.78
C GLY A 125 -0.32 -0.99 -5.96
N ALA A 126 0.76 -0.38 -6.47
CA ALA A 126 0.90 1.07 -6.61
C ALA A 126 -0.10 1.70 -7.59
N GLU A 127 -0.65 0.90 -8.49
CA GLU A 127 -1.58 1.29 -9.55
C GLU A 127 -3.02 1.54 -9.07
N VAL A 128 -3.37 1.09 -7.86
CA VAL A 128 -4.74 1.24 -7.33
C VAL A 128 -5.01 2.69 -6.96
N ALA A 129 -6.16 3.20 -7.41
CA ALA A 129 -6.63 4.55 -7.14
C ALA A 129 -8.16 4.58 -7.04
N SER A 130 -8.67 5.56 -6.29
CA SER A 130 -10.08 5.97 -6.28
C SER A 130 -10.21 7.37 -6.88
N PRO A 131 -11.44 7.89 -7.13
CA PRO A 131 -11.61 9.27 -7.57
C PRO A 131 -11.02 10.31 -6.61
N SER A 132 -10.72 9.92 -5.36
CA SER A 132 -10.07 10.77 -4.36
C SER A 132 -8.53 10.76 -4.42
N GLY A 133 -7.91 9.88 -5.22
CA GLY A 133 -6.46 9.81 -5.41
C GLY A 133 -5.91 8.38 -5.46
N SER A 134 -4.58 8.27 -5.57
CA SER A 134 -3.86 6.98 -5.49
C SER A 134 -3.75 6.50 -4.05
N CYS A 135 -4.06 5.23 -3.80
CA CYS A 135 -3.91 4.62 -2.48
C CYS A 135 -2.43 4.64 -2.08
N PHE A 136 -1.56 4.03 -2.88
CA PHE A 136 -0.13 4.02 -2.62
C PHE A 136 0.49 5.43 -2.61
N GLY A 137 0.01 6.34 -3.46
CA GLY A 137 0.48 7.72 -3.53
C GLY A 137 0.39 8.46 -2.20
N CYS A 138 -0.66 8.19 -1.41
CA CYS A 138 -0.82 8.72 -0.06
C CYS A 138 -0.02 7.93 0.98
N HIS A 139 -0.06 6.60 0.90
CA HIS A 139 0.56 5.69 1.87
C HIS A 139 2.10 5.71 1.84
N GLN A 140 2.73 5.94 0.69
CA GLN A 140 4.19 6.05 0.54
C GLN A 140 4.80 7.25 1.29
N LEU A 141 3.99 8.22 1.70
CA LEU A 141 4.43 9.39 2.46
C LEU A 141 4.58 9.10 3.96
N ALA A 142 4.09 7.95 4.44
CA ALA A 142 4.31 7.54 5.81
C ALA A 142 5.82 7.43 6.07
N ARG A 143 6.29 7.90 7.23
CA ARG A 143 7.66 7.63 7.64
C ARG A 143 7.87 6.12 7.76
N SER A 144 9.10 5.68 7.50
CA SER A 144 9.44 4.27 7.31
C SER A 144 9.05 3.37 8.49
N GLU A 145 9.06 3.88 9.72
CA GLU A 145 8.69 3.10 10.90
C GLU A 145 7.21 2.68 10.91
N TRP A 146 6.34 3.33 10.12
CA TRP A 146 4.90 3.07 10.10
C TRP A 146 4.45 2.10 9.01
N ASP A 147 5.38 1.50 8.26
CA ASP A 147 5.08 0.44 7.30
C ASP A 147 3.94 0.81 6.33
N LEU A 148 4.05 2.00 5.72
CA LEU A 148 3.04 2.57 4.83
C LEU A 148 1.66 2.80 5.47
N VAL A 149 1.48 2.61 6.79
CA VAL A 149 0.22 2.88 7.47
C VAL A 149 0.16 4.34 7.92
N CYS A 150 -0.69 5.11 7.25
CA CYS A 150 -0.92 6.51 7.58
C CYS A 150 -1.68 6.68 8.90
N GLY A 151 -1.33 7.74 9.63
CA GLY A 151 -1.90 8.10 10.92
C GLY A 151 -1.69 9.58 11.24
N VAL A 152 -2.08 10.01 12.44
CA VAL A 152 -1.79 11.39 12.89
C VAL A 152 -0.31 11.44 13.19
N ASP A 153 0.35 12.44 12.62
CA ASP A 153 1.79 12.64 12.76
C ASP A 153 2.65 11.49 12.23
N HIS A 154 2.13 10.61 11.35
CA HIS A 154 2.93 9.56 10.69
C HIS A 154 3.68 10.07 9.44
N GLY A 155 3.52 11.34 9.07
CA GLY A 155 4.19 11.96 7.92
C GLY A 155 3.37 11.97 6.62
N CYS A 156 2.19 11.37 6.61
CA CYS A 156 1.31 11.36 5.44
C CYS A 156 0.64 12.70 5.16
N ALA A 157 0.23 12.89 3.92
CA ALA A 157 -0.65 14.00 3.56
C ALA A 157 -1.99 13.92 4.32
N PRO A 158 -2.61 15.06 4.69
CA PRO A 158 -3.96 15.06 5.24
C PRO A 158 -4.93 14.40 4.26
N ILE A 159 -5.78 13.52 4.77
CA ILE A 159 -6.92 12.98 4.01
C ILE A 159 -8.00 14.05 3.85
N ALA A 160 -8.75 13.99 2.75
CA ALA A 160 -9.79 14.98 2.43
C ALA A 160 -11.06 14.90 3.32
N PHE A 161 -11.06 13.99 4.29
CA PHE A 161 -12.21 13.71 5.16
C PHE A 161 -11.90 14.02 6.62
N THR A 162 -12.88 14.59 7.32
CA THR A 162 -12.79 14.83 8.76
C THR A 162 -12.96 13.53 9.54
N LEU A 163 -12.52 13.52 10.81
CA LEU A 163 -12.76 12.39 11.70
C LEU A 163 -14.25 12.05 11.88
N GLU A 164 -15.12 13.07 11.86
CA GLU A 164 -16.56 12.89 11.93
C GLU A 164 -17.11 12.19 10.68
N GLN A 165 -16.66 12.61 9.49
CA GLN A 165 -17.04 11.95 8.23
C GLN A 165 -16.58 10.49 8.18
N ILE A 166 -15.36 10.21 8.63
CA ILE A 166 -14.83 8.84 8.73
C ILE A 166 -15.70 8.00 9.67
N ARG A 167 -16.00 8.50 10.87
CA ARG A 167 -16.85 7.79 11.84
C ARG A 167 -18.26 7.58 11.32
N SER A 168 -18.82 8.54 10.61
CA SER A 168 -20.12 8.41 9.96
C SER A 168 -20.09 7.28 8.91
N ALA A 169 -19.07 7.26 8.04
CA ALA A 169 -18.89 6.18 7.08
C ALA A 169 -18.74 4.81 7.77
N GLN A 170 -17.95 4.73 8.84
CA GLN A 170 -17.78 3.49 9.63
C GLN A 170 -19.10 3.01 10.25
N ALA A 171 -19.93 3.92 10.76
CA ALA A 171 -21.22 3.58 11.37
C ALA A 171 -22.29 3.19 10.33
N MET A 172 -22.10 3.57 9.07
CA MET A 172 -23.02 3.27 7.96
C MET A 172 -22.55 2.08 7.10
N ASP A 173 -21.64 1.24 7.60
CA ASP A 173 -21.25 0.02 6.87
C ASP A 173 -22.51 -0.85 6.66
N PRO A 174 -22.99 -1.03 5.41
CA PRO A 174 -24.26 -1.71 5.15
C PRO A 174 -24.21 -3.20 5.51
N ARG A 175 -23.01 -3.77 5.65
CA ARG A 175 -22.80 -5.17 6.08
C ARG A 175 -23.00 -5.32 7.58
N CYS A 176 -22.84 -4.25 8.35
CA CYS A 176 -23.14 -4.19 9.78
C CYS A 176 -24.66 -4.08 9.98
N THR A 177 -25.42 -5.06 9.50
CA THR A 177 -26.83 -5.14 9.87
C THR A 177 -26.90 -5.39 11.37
N ASN A 178 -27.84 -4.73 12.06
CA ASN A 178 -28.01 -4.90 13.50
C ASN A 178 -28.23 -6.39 13.77
N GLU A 179 -27.22 -7.07 14.32
CA GLU A 179 -27.40 -8.33 15.03
C GLU A 179 -28.36 -8.02 16.19
N ASN A 180 -29.66 -8.18 15.93
CA ASN A 180 -30.70 -8.12 16.95
C ASN A 180 -30.56 -9.29 17.92
#